data_AF-A0A9E5RB99-F1
#
_entry.id   AF-A0A9E5RB99-F1
#
_cell.length_a   1.000
_cell.length_b   1.000
_cell.length_c   1.000
_cell.angle_alpha   90.00
_cell.angle_beta   90.00
_cell.angle_gamma   90.00
#
_symmetry.space_group_name_H-M   'P 1'
#
loop_
_entity.id
_entity.type
_entity.pdbx_description
1 polymer ?
#
loop_
_entity_poly.entity_id
_entity_poly.type
_entity_poly.pdbx_seq_one_letter_code
_entity_poly.pdbx_strand_id
1 'polypeptide(L)'
;MPPASDKNPANYVPLSPLTFLERAAAVYPDHPAVVHGDTRYTWAESYARCRRLASALHQRGLQKGDTVAVMGLNTPATFEAHFGVPMLVYPLIIMISKAPPRACAITVGHGSATAPRTAPRPSRPTWST
;
A
#
# COMPACT_ATOMS: atom_id res chain seq x y z
N MET A 1 -22.76 33.10 8.34
CA MET A 1 -21.96 32.13 7.56
C MET A 1 -22.61 32.03 6.19
N PRO A 2 -21.91 32.32 5.08
CA PRO A 2 -22.49 32.24 3.74
C PRO A 2 -22.92 30.80 3.42
N PRO A 3 -23.97 30.59 2.61
CA PRO A 3 -24.37 29.25 2.19
C PRO A 3 -23.22 28.59 1.43
N ALA A 4 -22.98 27.31 1.71
CA ALA A 4 -22.01 26.54 0.96
C ALA A 4 -22.43 26.52 -0.52
N SER A 5 -21.51 26.86 -1.42
CA SER A 5 -21.73 26.84 -2.87
C SER A 5 -22.09 25.43 -3.33
N ASP A 6 -22.98 25.33 -4.34
CA ASP A 6 -23.38 24.06 -4.94
C ASP A 6 -22.18 23.23 -5.39
N LYS A 7 -22.29 21.91 -5.22
CA LYS A 7 -21.21 20.98 -5.58
C LYS A 7 -20.92 21.08 -7.08
N ASN A 8 -19.67 21.35 -7.40
CA ASN A 8 -19.13 21.39 -8.76
C ASN A 8 -17.73 20.77 -8.77
N PRO A 9 -17.14 20.48 -9.94
CA PRO A 9 -15.82 19.85 -10.04
C PRO A 9 -14.67 20.66 -9.38
N ALA A 10 -14.84 21.97 -9.17
CA ALA A 10 -13.84 22.83 -8.55
C ALA A 10 -13.90 22.82 -7.01
N ASN A 11 -15.06 22.51 -6.41
CA ASN A 11 -15.25 22.50 -4.95
C ASN A 11 -15.56 21.11 -4.36
N TYR A 12 -15.75 20.09 -5.22
CA TYR A 12 -16.10 18.74 -4.80
C TYR A 12 -15.28 17.69 -5.54
N VAL A 13 -14.44 16.96 -4.79
CA VAL A 13 -13.77 15.73 -5.21
C VAL A 13 -13.92 14.70 -4.09
N PRO A 14 -14.26 13.43 -4.39
CA PRO A 14 -14.27 12.38 -3.37
C PRO A 14 -12.88 12.24 -2.75
N LEU A 15 -12.78 12.25 -1.42
CA LEU A 15 -11.50 12.06 -0.76
C LEU A 15 -10.95 10.66 -1.08
N SER A 16 -9.78 10.63 -1.72
CA SER A 16 -9.02 9.41 -1.94
C SER A 16 -7.58 9.60 -1.45
N PRO A 17 -7.03 8.66 -0.64
CA PRO A 17 -5.60 8.64 -0.30
C PRO A 17 -4.69 8.73 -1.52
N LEU A 18 -5.14 8.21 -2.67
CA LEU A 18 -4.39 8.26 -3.93
C LEU A 18 -4.30 9.69 -4.49
N THR A 19 -5.41 10.44 -4.45
CA THR A 19 -5.42 11.84 -4.89
C THR A 19 -4.55 12.72 -4.00
N PHE A 20 -4.39 12.39 -2.72
CA PHE A 20 -3.46 13.10 -1.84
C PHE A 20 -2.00 12.80 -2.19
N LEU A 21 -1.65 11.54 -2.44
CA LEU A 21 -0.28 11.18 -2.82
C LEU A 21 0.13 11.84 -4.14
N GLU A 22 -0.73 11.79 -5.16
CA GLU A 22 -0.48 12.42 -6.45
C GLU A 22 -0.32 13.94 -6.30
N ARG A 23 -1.23 14.58 -5.56
CA ARG A 23 -1.15 16.02 -5.30
C ARG A 23 0.09 16.41 -4.51
N ALA A 24 0.48 15.64 -3.51
CA ALA A 24 1.71 15.89 -2.74
C ALA A 24 2.95 15.79 -3.62
N ALA A 25 3.02 14.79 -4.50
CA ALA A 25 4.12 14.65 -5.46
C ALA A 25 4.17 15.77 -6.50
N ALA A 26 3.02 16.33 -6.90
CA ALA A 26 2.94 17.43 -7.86
C ALA A 26 3.27 18.80 -7.23
N VAL A 27 2.78 19.07 -6.01
CA VAL A 27 2.90 20.39 -5.36
C VAL A 27 4.20 20.51 -4.56
N TYR A 28 4.66 19.42 -3.95
CA TYR A 28 5.82 19.41 -3.05
C TYR A 28 6.82 18.30 -3.44
N PRO A 29 7.30 18.26 -4.70
CA PRO A 29 8.05 17.13 -5.24
C PRO A 29 9.32 16.81 -4.45
N ASP A 30 10.04 17.83 -3.99
CA ASP A 30 11.34 17.71 -3.31
C ASP A 30 11.21 17.66 -1.78
N HIS A 31 10.01 17.81 -1.24
CA HIS A 31 9.80 17.71 0.21
C HIS A 31 9.92 16.25 0.69
N PRO A 32 10.48 16.03 1.89
CA PRO A 32 10.59 14.69 2.46
C PRO A 32 9.20 14.10 2.73
N ALA A 33 8.96 12.90 2.19
CA ALA A 33 7.74 12.12 2.39
C ALA A 33 7.96 10.97 3.39
N VAL A 34 9.13 10.33 3.32
CA VAL A 34 9.49 9.20 4.17
C VAL A 34 10.87 9.42 4.75
N VAL A 35 11.00 9.23 6.06
CA VAL A 35 12.28 9.18 6.79
C VAL A 35 12.27 7.89 7.60
N HIS A 36 13.20 6.99 7.32
CA HIS A 36 13.31 5.69 7.99
C HIS A 36 14.77 5.27 8.14
N GLY A 37 15.33 5.47 9.34
CA GLY A 37 16.78 5.38 9.56
C GLY A 37 17.51 6.36 8.64
N ASP A 38 18.50 5.86 7.90
CA ASP A 38 19.25 6.64 6.91
C ASP A 38 18.50 6.81 5.58
N THR A 39 17.42 6.07 5.38
CA THR A 39 16.62 6.16 4.14
C THR A 39 15.74 7.39 4.18
N ARG A 40 15.83 8.21 3.14
CA ARG A 40 14.97 9.38 2.91
C ARG A 40 14.41 9.32 1.50
N TYR A 41 13.12 9.56 1.36
CA TYR A 41 12.47 9.70 0.05
C TYR A 41 11.67 10.99 0.00
N THR A 42 11.71 11.65 -1.16
CA THR A 42 10.82 12.78 -1.45
C THR A 42 9.43 12.31 -1.86
N TRP A 43 8.47 13.23 -1.95
CA TRP A 43 7.13 12.92 -2.45
C TRP A 43 7.16 12.43 -3.90
N ALA A 44 7.98 13.03 -4.76
CA ALA A 44 8.12 12.59 -6.14
C ALA A 44 8.67 11.15 -6.24
N GLU A 45 9.71 10.84 -5.46
CA GLU A 45 10.29 9.49 -5.41
C GLU A 45 9.30 8.46 -4.86
N SER A 46 8.61 8.81 -3.77
CA SER A 46 7.62 7.95 -3.13
C SER A 46 6.47 7.60 -4.10
N TYR A 47 5.97 8.59 -4.83
CA TYR A 47 4.94 8.38 -5.85
C TYR A 47 5.44 7.48 -6.99
N ALA A 48 6.64 7.75 -7.53
CA ALA A 48 7.23 6.91 -8.57
C ALA A 48 7.41 5.45 -8.11
N ARG A 49 7.83 5.24 -6.86
CA ARG A 49 7.97 3.92 -6.24
C ARG A 49 6.63 3.19 -6.11
N CYS A 50 5.59 3.87 -5.64
CA CYS A 50 4.23 3.33 -5.57
C CYS A 50 3.71 2.90 -6.95
N ARG A 51 3.93 3.73 -7.98
CA ARG A 51 3.56 3.40 -9.37
C ARG A 51 4.32 2.20 -9.91
N ARG A 52 5.61 2.06 -9.61
CA ARG A 52 6.40 0.88 -10.02
C ARG A 52 5.88 -0.39 -9.36
N LEU A 53 5.54 -0.33 -8.07
CA LEU A 53 4.93 -1.45 -7.36
C LEU A 53 3.59 -1.85 -8.00
N ALA A 54 2.71 -0.86 -8.26
CA ALA A 54 1.43 -1.10 -8.92
C ALA A 54 1.63 -1.77 -10.29
N SER A 55 2.55 -1.24 -11.12
CA SER A 55 2.85 -1.83 -12.43
C SER A 55 3.36 -3.27 -12.32
N ALA A 56 4.26 -3.55 -11.37
CA ALA A 56 4.79 -4.90 -11.16
C ALA A 56 3.72 -5.90 -10.69
N LEU A 57 2.78 -5.46 -9.85
CA LEU A 57 1.65 -6.29 -9.43
C LEU A 57 0.69 -6.57 -10.59
N HIS A 58 0.38 -5.56 -11.41
CA HIS A 58 -0.43 -5.75 -12.60
C HIS A 58 0.21 -6.75 -13.59
N GLN A 59 1.53 -6.65 -13.82
CA GLN A 59 2.27 -7.60 -14.65
C GLN A 59 2.29 -9.03 -14.08
N ARG A 60 2.14 -9.19 -12.77
CA ARG A 60 2.00 -10.51 -12.12
C ARG A 60 0.62 -11.13 -12.25
N GLY A 61 -0.28 -10.49 -13.00
CA GLY A 61 -1.57 -11.05 -13.39
C GLY A 61 -2.72 -10.72 -12.43
N LEU A 62 -2.51 -9.83 -11.45
CA LEU A 62 -3.60 -9.38 -10.59
C LEU A 62 -4.69 -8.70 -11.44
N GLN A 63 -5.95 -9.02 -11.16
CA GLN A 63 -7.14 -8.53 -11.84
C GLN A 63 -8.06 -7.76 -10.88
N LYS A 64 -8.91 -6.88 -11.44
CA LYS A 64 -9.93 -6.15 -10.69
C LYS A 64 -10.76 -7.12 -9.85
N GLY A 65 -10.78 -6.89 -8.53
CA GLY A 65 -11.49 -7.75 -7.56
C GLY A 65 -10.56 -8.66 -6.76
N ASP A 66 -9.29 -8.80 -7.14
CA ASP A 66 -8.31 -9.55 -6.35
C ASP A 66 -7.95 -8.80 -5.07
N THR A 67 -7.91 -9.51 -3.95
CA THR A 67 -7.43 -8.99 -2.67
C THR A 67 -5.94 -9.26 -2.49
N VAL A 68 -5.19 -8.22 -2.16
CA VAL A 68 -3.74 -8.30 -1.92
C VAL A 68 -3.46 -8.25 -0.43
N ALA A 69 -2.84 -9.31 0.09
CA ALA A 69 -2.30 -9.33 1.43
C ALA A 69 -0.81 -8.98 1.42
N VAL A 70 -0.41 -7.99 2.22
CA VAL A 70 0.97 -7.58 2.43
C VAL A 70 1.35 -7.86 3.87
N MET A 71 2.36 -8.71 4.05
CA MET A 71 2.95 -8.97 5.36
C MET A 71 4.31 -8.27 5.44
N GLY A 72 4.44 -7.33 6.38
CA GLY A 72 5.65 -6.52 6.49
C GLY A 72 5.78 -5.79 7.82
N LEU A 73 6.96 -5.23 8.05
CA LEU A 73 7.22 -4.29 9.15
C LEU A 73 6.82 -2.87 8.72
N ASN A 74 6.81 -1.92 9.67
CA ASN A 74 6.60 -0.49 9.38
C ASN A 74 7.83 0.11 8.69
N THR A 75 8.02 -0.25 7.42
CA THR A 75 9.16 0.12 6.56
C THR A 75 8.65 0.89 5.34
N PRO A 76 9.52 1.60 4.60
CA PRO A 76 9.13 2.30 3.38
C PRO A 76 8.42 1.40 2.35
N ALA A 77 8.79 0.12 2.27
CA ALA A 77 8.12 -0.84 1.37
C ALA A 77 6.65 -1.06 1.74
N THR A 78 6.32 -1.13 3.03
CA THR A 78 4.94 -1.26 3.49
C THR A 78 4.18 0.04 3.28
N PHE A 79 4.82 1.21 3.47
CA PHE A 79 4.25 2.50 3.09
C PHE A 79 3.91 2.55 1.60
N GLU A 80 4.82 2.13 0.72
CA GLU A 80 4.57 2.05 -0.73
C GLU A 80 3.40 1.14 -1.06
N ALA A 81 3.23 0.02 -0.35
CA ALA A 81 2.11 -0.88 -0.54
C ALA A 81 0.76 -0.26 -0.19
N HIS A 82 0.69 0.64 0.80
CA HIS A 82 -0.55 1.35 1.17
C HIS A 82 -1.13 2.17 0.02
N PHE A 83 -0.29 2.65 -0.90
CA PHE A 83 -0.72 3.44 -2.05
C PHE A 83 -0.67 2.65 -3.35
N GLY A 84 0.37 1.84 -3.58
CA GLY A 84 0.55 1.08 -4.81
C GLY A 84 -0.50 0.00 -5.03
N VAL A 85 -1.03 -0.63 -3.98
CA VAL A 85 -2.10 -1.64 -4.12
C VAL A 85 -3.45 -1.00 -4.45
N PRO A 86 -3.92 0.04 -3.71
CA PRO A 86 -5.15 0.73 -4.08
C PRO A 86 -5.09 1.46 -5.43
N MET A 87 -3.90 1.83 -5.94
CA MET A 87 -3.74 2.37 -7.30
C MET A 87 -4.28 1.43 -8.40
N LEU A 88 -4.35 0.13 -8.13
CA LEU A 88 -4.93 -0.87 -9.04
C LEU A 88 -6.39 -1.20 -8.70
N VAL A 89 -7.00 -0.45 -7.78
CA VAL A 89 -8.36 -0.65 -7.26
C VAL A 89 -8.49 -1.98 -6.48
N TYR A 90 -7.41 -2.43 -5.85
CA TYR A 90 -7.41 -3.66 -5.06
C TYR A 90 -7.60 -3.39 -3.56
N PRO A 91 -8.43 -4.17 -2.86
CA PRO A 91 -8.45 -4.17 -1.41
C PRO A 91 -7.10 -4.65 -0.87
N LEU A 92 -6.55 -3.86 0.05
CA LEU A 92 -5.27 -4.12 0.71
C LEU A 92 -5.51 -4.60 2.15
N ILE A 93 -4.85 -5.68 2.52
CA ILE A 93 -4.75 -6.13 3.91
C ILE A 93 -3.29 -6.05 4.33
N ILE A 94 -3.00 -5.30 5.38
CA ILE A 94 -1.65 -5.21 5.97
C ILE A 94 -1.59 -6.03 7.24
N MET A 95 -0.58 -6.90 7.32
CA MET A 95 -0.29 -7.68 8.49
C MET A 95 1.11 -7.36 9.00
N ILE A 96 1.22 -7.13 10.30
CA ILE A 96 2.52 -6.99 10.95
C ILE A 96 3.21 -8.34 11.03
N SER A 97 4.50 -8.43 10.67
CA SER A 97 5.25 -9.70 10.67
C SER A 97 5.34 -10.36 12.05
N LYS A 98 5.11 -9.62 13.14
CA LYS A 98 5.10 -10.13 14.52
C LYS A 98 3.75 -10.70 14.97
N ALA A 99 2.70 -10.61 14.15
CA ALA A 99 1.40 -11.14 14.50
C ALA A 99 1.45 -12.68 14.63
N PRO A 100 0.69 -13.27 15.58
CA PRO A 100 0.66 -14.71 15.73
C PRO A 100 0.11 -15.37 14.45
N PRO A 101 0.68 -16.51 13.98
CA PRO A 101 0.31 -17.11 12.69
C PRO A 101 -1.18 -17.40 12.54
N ARG A 102 -1.86 -17.75 13.64
CA ARG A 102 -3.31 -17.98 13.66
C ARG A 102 -4.10 -16.72 13.31
N ALA A 103 -3.69 -15.54 13.78
CA ALA A 103 -4.34 -14.29 13.44
C ALA A 103 -4.16 -13.96 11.96
N CYS A 104 -2.94 -14.14 11.42
CA CYS A 104 -2.68 -13.94 9.99
C CYS A 104 -3.55 -14.85 9.11
N ALA A 105 -3.68 -16.12 9.48
CA ALA A 105 -4.52 -17.08 8.76
C ALA A 105 -6.00 -16.68 8.78
N ILE A 106 -6.51 -16.20 9.92
CA ILE A 106 -7.89 -15.70 10.03
C ILE A 106 -8.11 -14.47 9.14
N THR A 107 -7.18 -13.52 9.15
CA THR A 107 -7.28 -12.29 8.36
C THR A 107 -7.22 -12.57 6.86
N VAL A 108 -6.30 -13.43 6.41
CA VAL A 108 -6.21 -13.87 5.00
C VAL A 108 -7.47 -14.62 4.59
N GLY A 109 -7.95 -15.53 5.45
CA GLY A 109 -9.17 -16.31 5.20
C GLY A 109 -10.43 -15.46 5.10
N HIS A 110 -10.56 -14.43 5.92
CA HIS A 110 -11.67 -13.47 5.81
C HIS A 110 -11.57 -12.60 4.56
N GLY A 111 -10.36 -12.20 4.16
CA GLY A 111 -10.14 -11.30 3.04
C GLY A 111 -10.26 -11.94 1.66
N SER A 112 -10.42 -13.26 1.57
CA SER A 112 -10.25 -14.03 0.33
C SER A 112 -8.97 -13.61 -0.41
N ALA A 113 -7.89 -13.34 0.34
CA ALA A 113 -6.68 -12.77 -0.22
C ALA A 113 -5.92 -13.81 -1.05
N THR A 114 -5.75 -13.50 -2.34
CA THR A 114 -4.93 -14.30 -3.25
C THR A 114 -3.48 -14.02 -2.92
N ALA A 115 -2.79 -14.98 -2.32
CA ALA A 115 -1.35 -14.88 -2.13
C ALA A 115 -0.66 -14.83 -3.50
N PRO A 116 0.20 -13.83 -3.80
CA PRO A 116 1.02 -13.89 -5.00
C PRO A 116 1.89 -15.15 -4.95
N ARG A 117 1.93 -15.92 -6.05
CA ARG A 117 2.56 -17.26 -6.17
C ARG A 117 4.09 -17.28 -6.04
N THR A 118 4.70 -16.31 -5.34
CA THR A 118 6.15 -16.23 -5.16
C THR A 118 6.51 -15.58 -3.82
N ALA A 119 6.71 -16.42 -2.80
CA ALA A 119 7.72 -16.20 -1.79
C ALA A 119 8.28 -17.59 -1.40
N PRO A 120 9.61 -17.81 -1.41
CA PRO A 120 10.16 -19.04 -0.88
C PRO A 120 9.71 -19.17 0.58
N ARG A 121 9.11 -20.31 0.90
CA ARG A 121 8.68 -20.70 2.24
C ARG A 121 9.86 -20.46 3.21
N PRO A 122 9.73 -19.62 4.24
CA PRO A 122 10.79 -19.49 5.23
C PRO A 122 11.01 -20.86 5.87
N SER A 123 12.26 -21.33 5.83
CA SER A 123 12.67 -22.56 6.49
C SER A 123 12.33 -22.48 7.97
N ARG A 124 11.66 -23.51 8.50
CA ARG A 124 11.32 -23.60 9.93
C ARG A 124 12.58 -23.41 10.79
N PRO A 125 12.58 -22.56 11.83
CA PRO A 125 13.62 -22.61 12.83
C PRO A 125 13.51 -23.93 13.60
N THR A 126 14.55 -24.74 13.54
CA THR A 126 14.75 -25.91 14.40
C THR A 126 15.16 -25.41 15.78
N TRP A 127 14.24 -25.43 16.74
CA TRP A 127 14.61 -25.33 18.15
C TRP A 127 14.97 -26.73 18.61
N SER A 128 16.26 -26.96 18.83
CA SER A 128 16.76 -28.11 19.59
C SER A 128 16.54 -27.84 21.07
N THR A 129 16.10 -28.88 21.77
CA THR A 129 15.70 -28.98 23.18
C THR A 129 16.68 -28.38 24.17
#